data_AF-A0AA86VIX5-F1
#
_entry.id   AF-A0AA86VIX5-F1
#
_cell.length_a   1.000
_cell.length_b   1.000
_cell.length_c   1.000
_cell.angle_alpha   90.00
_cell.angle_beta   90.00
_cell.angle_gamma   90.00
#
_symmetry.space_group_name_H-M   'P 1'
#
loop_
_entity.id
_entity.type
_entity.pdbx_description
1 polymer ?
#
loop_
_entity_poly.entity_id
_entity_poly.type
_entity_poly.pdbx_seq_one_letter_code
_entity_poly.pdbx_strand_id
1 'polypeptide(L)'
;MPMKGKLDRILFGLEMLYSSECFLKSVSAFAPVANPINCPWGQKAFTNYLGDNKSDWEEYDATCLVTKFPNVSSTILIDQGEDDKFLPDQLLPHKFEEACKKANVPLLLRFQPGYDHGYYFIATFIDDHIRHHAQALRLN
;
A
#
# COMPACT_ATOMS: atom_id res chain seq x y z
N MET A 1 -8.78 -18.72 -24.74
CA MET A 1 -7.37 -18.26 -24.73
C MET A 1 -7.35 -16.95 -23.94
N PRO A 2 -7.03 -16.97 -22.64
CA PRO A 2 -7.21 -15.79 -21.81
C PRO A 2 -6.08 -14.78 -22.09
N MET A 3 -6.47 -13.52 -22.24
CA MET A 3 -5.57 -12.38 -22.46
C MET A 3 -4.72 -12.13 -21.21
N LYS A 4 -3.58 -12.83 -21.08
CA LYS A 4 -2.54 -12.60 -20.06
C LYS A 4 -1.69 -11.32 -20.31
N GLY A 5 -2.14 -10.43 -21.19
CA GLY A 5 -1.38 -9.24 -21.57
C GLY A 5 -2.16 -7.98 -21.25
N LYS A 6 -1.64 -7.20 -20.30
CA LYS A 6 -2.03 -5.81 -20.02
C LYS A 6 -3.44 -5.64 -19.41
N LEU A 7 -3.59 -6.04 -18.14
CA LEU A 7 -4.32 -5.15 -17.24
C LEU A 7 -3.27 -4.25 -16.59
N ASP A 8 -3.37 -2.98 -16.93
CA ASP A 8 -2.48 -1.91 -16.56
C ASP A 8 -2.38 -1.76 -15.04
N ARG A 9 -1.19 -2.06 -14.50
CA ARG A 9 -0.26 -1.08 -13.88
C ARG A 9 -0.84 0.03 -12.97
N ILE A 10 -2.01 -0.15 -12.37
CA ILE A 10 -2.64 0.85 -11.49
C ILE A 10 -2.41 0.53 -10.00
N LEU A 11 -1.86 -0.65 -9.67
CA LEU A 11 -1.37 -1.02 -8.32
C LEU A 11 0.16 -0.82 -8.17
N PHE A 12 0.72 0.20 -8.82
CA PHE A 12 2.13 0.28 -9.23
C PHE A 12 3.17 0.62 -8.14
N GLY A 13 2.76 1.04 -6.95
CA GLY A 13 3.70 1.61 -5.97
C GLY A 13 4.59 0.58 -5.26
N LEU A 14 4.04 -0.60 -4.93
CA LEU A 14 4.74 -1.58 -4.10
C LEU A 14 5.51 -2.60 -4.94
N GLU A 15 4.97 -3.08 -6.05
CA GLU A 15 5.68 -3.98 -6.97
C GLU A 15 7.00 -3.36 -7.49
N MET A 16 7.00 -2.03 -7.72
CA MET A 16 8.19 -1.29 -8.17
C MET A 16 9.29 -1.11 -7.11
N LEU A 17 8.97 -1.19 -5.82
CA LEU A 17 9.99 -1.15 -4.76
C LEU A 17 10.77 -2.46 -4.65
N TYR A 18 10.16 -3.56 -5.08
CA TYR A 18 10.64 -4.92 -4.83
C TYR A 18 11.36 -5.56 -6.03
N SER A 19 11.50 -4.83 -7.14
CA SER A 19 12.30 -5.26 -8.31
C SER A 19 13.80 -4.99 -8.12
N SER A 20 14.65 -5.80 -8.76
CA SER A 20 16.13 -5.68 -8.73
C SER A 20 16.67 -4.33 -9.21
N GLU A 21 15.85 -3.56 -9.94
CA GLU A 21 16.05 -2.15 -10.22
C GLU A 21 14.95 -1.34 -9.52
N CYS A 22 15.18 -0.93 -8.28
CA CYS A 22 14.24 -0.10 -7.54
C CYS A 22 14.28 1.33 -8.10
N PHE A 23 13.35 1.64 -9.00
CA PHE A 23 13.20 2.96 -9.63
C PHE A 23 12.68 4.03 -8.66
N LEU A 24 12.00 3.64 -7.58
CA LEU A 24 11.39 4.54 -6.62
C LEU A 24 12.33 4.75 -5.41
N LYS A 25 12.49 6.00 -4.95
CA LYS A 25 13.33 6.33 -3.78
C LYS A 25 12.56 6.29 -2.46
N SER A 26 11.25 6.45 -2.49
CA SER A 26 10.36 6.43 -1.34
C SER A 26 8.93 6.10 -1.79
N VAL A 27 8.10 5.69 -0.84
CA VAL A 27 6.69 5.36 -1.04
C VAL A 27 5.88 5.92 0.11
N SER A 28 4.70 6.45 -0.21
CA SER A 28 3.73 6.84 0.79
C SER A 28 2.30 6.59 0.31
N ALA A 29 1.33 6.49 1.22
CA ALA A 29 -0.07 6.29 0.87
C ALA A 29 -1.04 6.91 1.89
N PHE A 30 -2.21 7.31 1.40
CA PHE A 30 -3.36 7.73 2.20
C PHE A 30 -4.40 6.62 2.21
N ALA A 31 -4.86 6.22 3.41
CA ALA A 31 -5.93 5.23 3.62
C ALA A 31 -5.88 4.02 2.63
N PRO A 32 -4.73 3.31 2.54
CA PRO A 32 -4.54 2.28 1.52
C PRO A 32 -5.37 1.02 1.81
N VAL A 33 -5.80 0.33 0.75
CA VAL A 33 -6.20 -1.08 0.82
C VAL A 33 -4.94 -1.92 0.96
N ALA A 34 -4.51 -2.15 2.20
CA ALA A 34 -3.18 -2.68 2.51
C ALA A 34 -3.13 -4.23 2.51
N ASN A 35 -4.28 -4.90 2.55
CA ASN A 35 -4.34 -6.37 2.50
C ASN A 35 -5.55 -6.86 1.68
N PRO A 36 -5.60 -6.55 0.36
CA PRO A 36 -6.75 -6.84 -0.50
C PRO A 36 -7.15 -8.32 -0.57
N ILE A 37 -6.23 -9.28 -0.37
CA ILE A 37 -6.58 -10.72 -0.33
C ILE A 37 -7.57 -11.05 0.81
N ASN A 38 -7.59 -10.23 1.85
CA ASN A 38 -8.36 -10.42 3.08
C ASN A 38 -9.50 -9.40 3.26
N CYS A 39 -9.82 -8.58 2.25
CA CYS A 39 -10.94 -7.65 2.32
C CYS A 39 -11.99 -7.85 1.22
N PRO A 40 -13.28 -7.50 1.44
CA PRO A 40 -14.34 -7.74 0.46
C PRO A 40 -14.10 -7.08 -0.90
N TRP A 41 -13.57 -5.85 -0.94
CA TRP A 41 -13.26 -5.17 -2.19
C TRP A 41 -12.18 -5.89 -2.98
N GLY A 42 -11.08 -6.26 -2.32
CA GLY A 42 -9.97 -6.95 -2.95
C GLY A 42 -10.36 -8.35 -3.41
N GLN A 43 -11.06 -9.13 -2.58
CA GLN A 43 -11.56 -10.45 -2.97
C GLN A 43 -12.49 -10.39 -4.19
N LYS A 44 -13.44 -9.44 -4.22
CA LYS A 44 -14.32 -9.24 -5.37
C LYS A 44 -13.53 -8.85 -6.61
N ALA A 45 -12.57 -7.94 -6.50
CA ALA A 45 -11.75 -7.50 -7.63
C ALA A 45 -10.87 -8.64 -8.16
N PHE A 46 -10.14 -9.32 -7.28
CA PHE A 46 -9.20 -10.37 -7.65
C PHE A 46 -9.89 -11.60 -8.22
N THR A 47 -11.03 -12.05 -7.68
CA THR A 47 -11.84 -13.10 -8.31
C THR A 47 -12.21 -12.75 -9.75
N ASN A 48 -12.63 -11.51 -10.01
CA ASN A 48 -13.05 -11.09 -11.34
C ASN A 48 -11.89 -10.91 -12.33
N TYR A 49 -10.72 -10.46 -11.87
CA TYR A 49 -9.58 -10.14 -12.75
C TYR A 49 -8.53 -11.24 -12.85
N LEU A 50 -8.28 -11.94 -11.75
CA LEU A 50 -7.21 -12.94 -11.59
C LEU A 50 -7.76 -14.37 -11.50
N GLY A 51 -9.08 -14.53 -11.31
CA GLY A 51 -9.72 -15.82 -11.08
C GLY A 51 -9.65 -16.27 -9.62
N ASP A 52 -10.07 -17.50 -9.35
CA ASP A 52 -10.28 -18.01 -7.98
C ASP A 52 -9.00 -18.48 -7.26
N ASN A 53 -7.87 -18.51 -7.96
CA ASN A 53 -6.61 -18.96 -7.37
C ASN A 53 -5.98 -17.86 -6.50
N LYS A 54 -6.16 -17.95 -5.19
CA LYS A 54 -5.62 -16.97 -4.22
C LYS A 54 -4.11 -16.80 -4.25
N SER A 55 -3.35 -17.82 -4.66
CA SER A 55 -1.89 -17.68 -4.77
C SER A 55 -1.49 -16.64 -5.83
N ASP A 56 -2.30 -16.47 -6.88
CA ASP A 56 -2.05 -15.44 -7.91
C ASP A 56 -2.33 -14.02 -7.37
N TRP A 57 -3.11 -13.90 -6.30
CA TRP A 57 -3.46 -12.61 -5.70
C TRP A 57 -2.33 -12.05 -4.82
N GLU A 58 -1.47 -12.94 -4.28
CA GLU A 58 -0.37 -12.54 -3.42
C GLU A 58 0.67 -11.66 -4.12
N GLU A 59 0.73 -11.70 -5.45
CA GLU A 59 1.58 -10.83 -6.27
C GLU A 59 1.09 -9.37 -6.29
N TYR A 60 -0.17 -9.13 -5.88
CA TYR A 60 -0.83 -7.83 -5.88
C TYR A 60 -1.27 -7.37 -4.48
N ASP A 61 -0.82 -8.07 -3.43
CA ASP A 61 -1.14 -7.75 -2.04
C ASP A 61 0.08 -7.19 -1.31
N ALA A 62 -0.01 -5.93 -0.85
CA ALA A 62 1.06 -5.23 -0.16
C ALA A 62 1.59 -5.98 1.07
N THR A 63 0.69 -6.56 1.86
CA THR A 63 1.01 -7.31 3.08
C THR A 63 1.72 -8.62 2.74
N CYS A 64 1.36 -9.27 1.64
CA CYS A 64 2.11 -10.43 1.12
C CYS A 64 3.50 -10.01 0.60
N LEU A 65 3.56 -8.98 -0.25
CA LEU A 65 4.78 -8.53 -0.91
C LEU A 65 5.87 -8.07 0.06
N VAL A 66 5.51 -7.32 1.11
CA VAL A 66 6.50 -6.80 2.08
C VAL A 66 7.25 -7.91 2.81
N THR A 67 6.63 -9.08 3.00
CA THR A 67 7.30 -10.25 3.60
C THR A 67 8.15 -11.02 2.59
N LYS A 68 7.77 -11.04 1.31
CA LYS A 68 8.52 -11.72 0.24
C LYS A 68 9.79 -10.97 -0.14
N PHE A 69 9.77 -9.64 -0.03
CA PHE A 69 10.85 -8.78 -0.54
C PHE A 69 11.26 -7.72 0.51
N PRO A 70 11.88 -8.09 1.64
CA PRO A 70 12.12 -7.14 2.74
C PRO A 70 13.16 -6.04 2.45
N ASN A 71 13.75 -5.97 1.25
CA ASN A 71 14.85 -5.08 0.89
C ASN A 71 14.42 -3.63 0.60
N VAL A 72 13.58 -3.06 1.47
CA VAL A 72 13.15 -1.66 1.38
C VAL A 72 13.99 -0.84 2.35
N SER A 73 14.85 0.02 1.80
CA SER A 73 15.76 0.85 2.60
C SER A 73 15.15 2.18 3.04
N SER A 74 14.09 2.64 2.36
CA SER A 74 13.37 3.87 2.74
C SER A 74 12.19 3.56 3.67
N THR A 75 11.88 4.50 4.54
CA THR A 75 10.69 4.39 5.39
C THR A 75 9.44 4.53 4.53
N ILE A 76 8.49 3.60 4.71
CA ILE A 76 7.15 3.71 4.12
C ILE A 76 6.34 4.66 5.00
N LEU A 77 5.70 5.66 4.43
CA LEU A 77 4.78 6.56 5.15
C LEU A 77 3.32 6.22 4.82
N ILE A 78 2.50 5.96 5.84
CA ILE A 78 1.05 5.79 5.67
C ILE A 78 0.33 6.74 6.63
N ASP A 79 -0.61 7.49 6.09
CA ASP A 79 -1.60 8.22 6.87
C ASP A 79 -2.97 7.53 6.75
N GLN A 80 -3.65 7.36 7.88
CA GLN A 80 -4.96 6.73 7.98
C GLN A 80 -5.87 7.59 8.86
N GLY A 81 -7.01 8.03 8.32
CA GLY A 81 -8.07 8.62 9.15
C GLY A 81 -8.66 7.58 10.11
N GLU A 82 -8.78 7.90 11.40
CA GLU A 82 -9.40 7.00 12.39
C GLU A 82 -10.92 6.89 12.24
N ASP A 83 -11.56 7.94 11.72
CA ASP A 83 -13.01 7.99 11.50
C ASP A 83 -13.38 7.52 10.08
N ASP A 84 -12.43 6.92 9.37
CA ASP A 84 -12.64 6.34 8.06
C ASP A 84 -13.53 5.09 8.17
N LYS A 85 -14.75 5.19 7.63
CA LYS A 85 -15.73 4.10 7.61
C LYS A 85 -15.26 2.82 6.91
N PHE A 86 -14.21 2.87 6.08
CA PHE A 86 -13.67 1.71 5.38
C PHE A 86 -12.52 1.03 6.12
N LEU A 87 -11.99 1.66 7.17
CA LEU A 87 -10.85 1.19 7.96
C LEU A 87 -10.98 -0.28 8.45
N PRO A 88 -12.07 -0.68 9.12
CA PRO A 88 -12.14 -2.01 9.74
C PRO A 88 -12.25 -3.15 8.72
N ASP A 89 -12.91 -2.89 7.58
CA ASP A 89 -13.31 -3.96 6.66
C ASP A 89 -12.53 -3.98 5.35
N GLN A 90 -12.03 -2.84 4.88
CA GLN A 90 -11.40 -2.71 3.55
C GLN A 90 -9.92 -2.40 3.63
N LEU A 91 -9.52 -1.44 4.47
CA LEU A 91 -8.18 -0.86 4.42
C LEU A 91 -7.13 -1.73 5.12
N LEU A 92 -7.48 -2.22 6.32
CA LEU A 92 -6.66 -3.17 7.08
C LEU A 92 -5.17 -2.77 7.26
N PRO A 93 -4.83 -1.50 7.56
CA PRO A 93 -3.43 -1.06 7.68
C PRO A 93 -2.66 -1.77 8.80
N HIS A 94 -3.36 -2.24 9.84
CA HIS A 94 -2.75 -3.03 10.92
C HIS A 94 -2.15 -4.36 10.42
N LYS A 95 -2.73 -5.00 9.41
CA LYS A 95 -2.18 -6.23 8.79
C LYS A 95 -0.84 -5.96 8.13
N PHE A 96 -0.75 -4.83 7.42
CA PHE A 96 0.48 -4.38 6.80
C PHE A 96 1.53 -4.01 7.85
N GLU A 97 1.13 -3.33 8.93
CA GLU A 97 2.03 -3.01 10.05
C GLU A 97 2.64 -4.27 10.69
N GLU A 98 1.82 -5.29 10.96
CA GLU A 98 2.28 -6.59 11.46
C GLU A 98 3.28 -7.25 10.50
N ALA A 99 3.03 -7.17 9.18
CA ALA A 99 3.92 -7.72 8.16
C ALA A 99 5.24 -6.95 8.05
N CYS A 100 5.22 -5.62 8.09
CA CYS A 100 6.43 -4.78 8.16
C CYS A 100 7.27 -5.11 9.39
N LYS A 101 6.64 -5.25 10.57
CA LYS A 101 7.33 -5.64 11.81
C LYS A 101 8.02 -7.00 11.68
N LYS A 102 7.36 -7.99 11.08
CA LYS A 102 7.94 -9.34 10.85
C LYS A 102 9.09 -9.32 9.83
N ALA A 103 8.98 -8.48 8.80
CA ALA A 103 9.95 -8.36 7.73
C ALA A 103 11.10 -7.38 8.03
N ASN A 104 11.05 -6.69 9.18
CA ASN A 104 11.96 -5.61 9.55
C ASN A 104 12.01 -4.46 8.51
N VAL A 105 10.85 -4.14 7.93
CA VAL A 105 10.70 -3.03 6.97
C VAL A 105 10.29 -1.76 7.71
N PRO A 106 11.00 -0.63 7.53
CA PRO A 106 10.68 0.60 8.24
C PRO A 106 9.33 1.17 7.78
N LEU A 107 8.40 1.33 8.71
CA LEU A 107 7.07 1.88 8.48
C LEU A 107 6.78 2.99 9.49
N LEU A 108 6.34 4.14 8.98
CA LEU A 108 5.72 5.21 9.74
C LEU A 108 4.22 5.21 9.42
N LEU A 109 3.42 4.55 10.26
CA LEU A 109 1.96 4.53 10.18
C LEU A 109 1.38 5.55 11.16
N ARG A 110 0.70 6.57 10.65
CA ARG A 110 0.06 7.64 11.42
C ARG A 110 -1.45 7.48 11.37
N PHE A 111 -2.08 7.30 12.53
CA PHE A 111 -3.53 7.38 12.68
C PHE A 111 -3.90 8.83 12.98
N GLN A 112 -4.88 9.36 12.25
CA GLN A 112 -5.30 10.76 12.29
C GLN A 112 -6.72 10.84 12.87
N PRO A 113 -6.86 11.18 14.17
CA PRO A 113 -8.16 11.29 14.84
C PRO A 113 -9.06 12.34 14.19
N GLY A 114 -10.34 12.03 14.01
CA GLY A 114 -11.33 12.96 13.42
C GLY A 114 -11.31 13.07 11.90
N TYR A 115 -10.41 12.36 11.22
CA TYR A 115 -10.30 12.39 9.75
C TYR A 115 -10.97 11.16 9.12
N ASP A 116 -11.65 11.40 8.00
CA ASP A 116 -12.35 10.39 7.21
C ASP A 116 -11.56 10.01 5.93
N HIS A 117 -12.23 9.40 4.96
CA HIS A 117 -11.66 9.00 3.66
C HIS A 117 -11.66 10.13 2.62
N GLY A 118 -12.05 11.35 3.00
CA GLY A 118 -12.28 12.46 2.07
C GLY A 118 -11.01 13.16 1.62
N TYR A 119 -11.13 14.01 0.60
CA TYR A 119 -10.01 14.85 0.16
C TYR A 119 -9.61 15.91 1.20
N TYR A 120 -10.45 16.24 2.18
CA TYR A 120 -10.06 17.10 3.30
C TYR A 120 -8.96 16.45 4.14
N PHE A 121 -9.06 15.15 4.40
CA PHE A 121 -8.00 14.36 5.03
C PHE A 121 -6.72 14.40 4.21
N ILE A 122 -6.80 14.07 2.91
CA ILE A 122 -5.62 14.08 2.02
C ILE A 122 -4.98 15.47 1.98
N ALA A 123 -5.76 16.52 1.75
CA ALA A 123 -5.27 17.89 1.63
C ALA A 123 -4.59 18.40 2.91
N THR A 124 -5.00 17.90 4.09
CA THR A 124 -4.39 18.26 5.37
C THR A 124 -2.96 17.75 5.48
N PHE A 125 -2.68 16.55 4.97
CA PHE A 125 -1.41 15.84 5.20
C PHE A 125 -0.55 15.68 3.94
N ILE A 126 -1.01 16.14 2.76
CA ILE A 126 -0.28 16.02 1.49
C ILE A 126 1.10 16.68 1.52
N ASP A 127 1.24 17.78 2.25
CA ASP A 127 2.49 18.53 2.39
C ASP A 127 3.57 17.69 3.10
N ASP A 128 3.19 16.88 4.10
CA ASP A 128 4.09 15.94 4.77
C ASP A 128 4.56 14.83 3.82
N HIS A 129 3.66 14.33 2.98
CA HIS A 129 4.00 13.31 1.98
C HIS A 129 4.95 13.88 0.92
N ILE A 130 4.74 15.11 0.47
CA ILE A 130 5.65 15.79 -0.46
C ILE A 130 7.03 15.95 0.18
N ARG A 131 7.13 16.38 1.44
CA ARG A 131 8.41 16.48 2.17
C ARG A 131 9.09 15.12 2.32
N HIS A 132 8.33 14.09 2.68
CA HIS A 132 8.83 12.72 2.78
C HIS A 132 9.49 12.26 1.46
N HIS A 133 8.85 12.54 0.33
CA HIS A 133 9.41 12.22 -0.98
C HIS A 133 10.60 13.11 -1.36
N ALA A 134 10.54 14.42 -1.11
CA ALA A 134 11.62 15.35 -1.40
C ALA A 134 12.91 14.99 -0.64
N GLN A 135 12.80 14.58 0.62
CA GLN A 135 13.92 14.11 1.44
C GLN A 135 14.60 12.88 0.82
N ALA A 136 13.81 11.88 0.41
CA ALA A 136 14.34 10.67 -0.22
C ALA A 136 14.98 10.94 -1.59
N LEU A 137 14.50 11.95 -2.31
CA LEU A 137 15.05 12.43 -3.58
C LEU A 137 16.25 13.37 -3.41
N ARG A 138 16.59 13.75 -2.17
CA ARG A 138 17.66 14.70 -1.84
C ARG A 138 17.45 16.09 -2.47
N LEU A 139 16.20 16.57 -2.47
CA LEU A 139 15.80 17.88 -3.01
C LEU A 139 15.72 18.98 -1.93
N ASN A 140 16.52 18.85 -0.86
CA ASN A 140 16.56 19.80 0.25
C ASN A 140 17.61 20.89 0.02
#